data_AF-A0A6F8TCL1-F1
#
_entry.id   AF-A0A6F8TCL1-F1
#
_cell.length_a   1.000
_cell.length_b   1.000
_cell.length_c   1.000
_cell.angle_alpha   90.00
_cell.angle_beta   90.00
_cell.angle_gamma   90.00
#
_symmetry.space_group_name_H-M   'P 1'
#
loop_
_entity.id
_entity.type
_entity.pdbx_description
1 polymer ?
#
loop_
_entity_poly.entity_id
_entity_poly.type
_entity_poly.pdbx_seq_one_letter_code
_entity_poly.pdbx_strand_id
1 'polypeptide(L)'
;MFIAAFKQYFEKKLIAEMRGYSDENGCSPFWDAIGHHFFNMDFSTADYLSGIGQKVFIAELMPRFPVYVDLLPKDAQEVIGKMHPHTLPAYHVLESEGLRYQGYVDIFDAGPTIEANIDELRAVKESQLLNVKITNEATVGKTQYLVANDNYHDYRAMLLKLDLVDNTLNLTHEQAEKLGVQEGHAVRVLSLNPMEVS
;
A
#
# COMPACT_ATOMS: atom_id res chain seq x y z
N MET A 1 -1.06 -5.41 -8.57
CA MET A 1 -1.73 -6.47 -9.36
C MET A 1 -3.19 -6.15 -9.63
N PHE A 2 -4.08 -6.12 -8.61
CA PHE A 2 -5.49 -5.78 -8.80
C PHE A 2 -5.71 -4.42 -9.51
N ILE A 3 -5.04 -3.37 -9.03
CA ILE A 3 -5.08 -2.05 -9.66
C ILE A 3 -4.59 -2.11 -11.12
N ALA A 4 -3.57 -2.92 -11.42
CA ALA A 4 -3.05 -3.07 -12.78
C ALA A 4 -4.05 -3.76 -13.72
N ALA A 5 -4.83 -4.72 -13.21
CA ALA A 5 -5.86 -5.44 -13.95
C ALA A 5 -7.09 -4.58 -14.25
N PHE A 6 -7.42 -3.66 -13.35
CA PHE A 6 -8.68 -2.91 -13.39
C PHE A 6 -8.49 -1.40 -13.28
N LYS A 7 -7.44 -0.87 -13.91
CA LYS A 7 -7.05 0.55 -13.83
C LYS A 7 -8.19 1.52 -14.09
N GLN A 8 -9.13 1.16 -14.96
CA GLN A 8 -10.29 1.99 -15.31
C GLN A 8 -11.23 2.30 -14.13
N TYR A 9 -11.14 1.54 -13.04
CA TYR A 9 -11.95 1.78 -11.83
C TYR A 9 -11.20 2.58 -10.76
N PHE A 10 -9.96 3.00 -11.04
CA PHE A 10 -9.14 3.76 -10.10
C PHE A 10 -8.80 5.13 -10.67
N GLU A 11 -8.67 6.12 -9.78
CA GLU A 11 -8.14 7.43 -10.12
C GLU A 11 -6.66 7.35 -10.52
N LYS A 12 -6.18 8.32 -11.30
CA LYS A 12 -4.81 8.31 -11.82
C LYS A 12 -3.73 8.28 -10.73
N LYS A 13 -4.03 8.85 -9.56
CA LYS A 13 -3.13 8.96 -8.42
C LYS A 13 -3.56 8.01 -7.31
N LEU A 14 -2.60 7.22 -6.83
CA LEU A 14 -2.75 6.41 -5.62
C LEU A 14 -2.10 7.16 -4.46
N ILE A 15 -2.81 7.20 -3.33
CA ILE A 15 -2.29 7.74 -2.06
C ILE A 15 -2.34 6.66 -0.99
N ALA A 16 -1.41 6.73 -0.05
CA ALA A 16 -1.43 5.92 1.16
C ALA A 16 -0.96 6.77 2.33
N GLU A 17 -1.73 6.78 3.41
CA GLU A 17 -1.40 7.48 4.65
C GLU A 17 -0.65 6.54 5.58
N MET A 18 0.54 6.95 5.99
CA MET A 18 1.37 6.19 6.91
C MET A 18 1.11 6.72 8.32
N ARG A 19 0.84 5.83 9.27
CA ARG A 19 0.68 6.21 10.68
C ARG A 19 1.92 6.97 11.18
N GLY A 20 1.69 8.13 11.77
CA GLY A 20 2.69 9.02 12.33
C GLY A 20 3.27 8.55 13.65
N TYR A 21 4.28 9.25 14.14
CA TYR A 21 4.94 8.88 15.38
C TYR A 21 4.04 9.07 16.61
N SER A 22 3.99 8.05 17.45
CA SER A 22 3.52 8.11 18.83
C SER A 22 4.54 7.37 19.70
N ASP A 23 4.68 7.77 20.96
CA ASP A 23 5.54 7.06 21.90
C ASP A 23 4.93 5.73 22.37
N GLU A 24 5.65 5.02 23.26
CA GLU A 24 5.22 3.73 23.81
C GLU A 24 3.95 3.83 24.67
N ASN A 25 3.62 5.02 25.17
CA ASN A 25 2.39 5.28 25.93
C ASN A 25 1.23 5.69 25.02
N GLY A 26 1.45 5.81 23.71
CA GLY A 26 0.46 6.26 22.75
C GLY A 26 0.30 7.78 22.69
N CYS A 27 1.25 8.57 23.21
CA CYS A 27 1.23 10.02 23.13
C CYS A 27 1.83 10.48 21.79
N SER A 28 1.16 11.42 21.12
CA SER A 28 1.66 12.06 19.89
C SER A 28 2.04 13.51 20.19
N PRO A 29 3.34 13.88 20.08
CA PRO A 29 3.78 15.26 20.27
C PRO A 29 3.10 16.25 19.32
N PHE A 30 2.77 15.80 18.10
CA PHE A 30 2.07 16.62 17.12
C PHE A 30 0.62 16.89 17.53
N TRP A 31 -0.08 15.84 17.99
CA TRP A 31 -1.45 15.97 18.50
C TRP A 31 -1.51 16.94 19.68
N ASP A 32 -0.60 16.80 20.65
CA ASP A 32 -0.56 17.64 21.85
C ASP A 32 -0.28 19.11 21.52
N ALA A 33 0.53 19.38 20.50
CA ALA A 33 0.90 20.72 20.08
C ALA A 33 -0.15 21.44 19.21
N ILE A 34 -1.07 20.70 18.57
CA ILE A 34 -2.07 21.27 17.67
C ILE A 34 -3.46 20.76 18.03
N GLY A 35 -3.73 19.48 17.77
CA GLY A 35 -5.07 18.88 17.85
C GLY A 35 -5.73 19.08 19.21
N HIS A 36 -5.00 18.87 20.31
CA HIS A 36 -5.52 19.01 21.67
C HIS A 36 -5.99 20.44 22.01
N HIS A 37 -5.43 21.47 21.37
CA HIS A 37 -5.89 22.85 21.58
C HIS A 37 -7.24 23.15 20.92
N PHE A 38 -7.59 22.39 19.88
CA PHE A 38 -8.88 22.51 19.21
C PHE A 38 -9.92 21.53 19.81
N PHE A 39 -9.47 20.44 20.42
CA PHE A 39 -10.34 19.39 20.98
C PHE A 39 -9.85 18.97 22.36
N ASN A 40 -10.71 19.13 23.37
CA ASN A 40 -10.46 18.72 24.75
C ASN A 40 -10.56 17.18 24.91
N MET A 41 -9.83 16.42 24.09
CA MET A 41 -9.73 14.95 24.10
C MET A 41 -8.28 14.50 23.87
N ASP A 42 -7.96 13.29 24.33
CA ASP A 42 -6.65 12.67 24.10
C ASP A 42 -6.53 12.06 22.69
N PHE A 43 -5.28 11.80 22.28
CA PHE A 43 -4.97 11.25 20.96
C PHE A 43 -5.64 9.90 20.72
N SER A 44 -5.64 9.02 21.72
CA SER A 44 -6.22 7.67 21.61
C SER A 44 -7.72 7.69 21.28
N THR A 45 -8.44 8.65 21.86
CA THR A 45 -9.85 8.87 21.58
C THR A 45 -10.06 9.42 20.18
N ALA A 46 -9.24 10.39 19.75
CA ALA A 46 -9.32 10.97 18.41
C ALA A 46 -9.03 9.94 17.31
N ASP A 47 -7.97 9.13 17.47
CA ASP A 47 -7.59 8.05 16.56
C ASP A 47 -8.71 7.01 16.43
N TYR A 48 -9.31 6.61 17.56
CA TYR A 48 -10.45 5.70 17.57
C TYR A 48 -11.68 6.28 16.84
N LEU A 49 -12.05 7.54 17.11
CA LEU A 49 -13.18 8.21 16.48
C LEU A 49 -12.98 8.36 14.95
N SER A 50 -11.74 8.61 14.53
CA SER A 50 -11.34 8.63 13.12
C SER A 50 -11.53 7.24 12.48
N GLY A 51 -11.04 6.20 13.15
CA GLY A 51 -11.13 4.81 12.69
C GLY A 51 -12.56 4.28 12.51
N ILE A 52 -13.53 4.74 13.33
CA ILE A 52 -14.95 4.37 13.18
C ILE A 52 -15.74 5.27 12.22
N GLY A 53 -15.08 6.21 11.54
CA GLY A 53 -15.67 6.97 10.44
C GLY A 53 -16.65 8.06 10.86
N GLN A 54 -16.54 8.61 12.08
CA GLN A 54 -17.31 9.78 12.48
C GLN A 54 -16.78 11.05 11.78
N LYS A 55 -16.99 11.20 10.48
CA LYS A 55 -16.35 12.26 9.66
C LYS A 55 -16.76 13.70 10.02
N VAL A 56 -17.79 13.89 10.85
CA VAL A 56 -18.30 15.22 11.23
C VAL A 56 -17.29 15.99 12.09
N PHE A 57 -16.53 15.32 12.98
CA PHE A 57 -15.54 16.01 13.83
C PHE A 57 -14.28 16.43 13.04
N ILE A 58 -13.94 15.71 11.97
CA ILE A 58 -12.77 15.98 11.09
C ILE A 58 -12.90 17.35 10.39
N ALA A 59 -14.11 17.73 9.97
CA ALA A 59 -14.33 19.03 9.34
C ALA A 59 -14.16 20.21 10.30
N GLU A 60 -14.39 20.00 11.60
CA GLU A 60 -14.16 20.99 12.65
C GLU A 60 -12.69 21.06 13.08
N LEU A 61 -11.90 20.00 12.81
CA LEU A 61 -10.47 19.87 13.11
C LEU A 61 -9.55 20.65 12.18
N MET A 62 -9.94 20.87 10.92
CA MET A 62 -9.05 21.48 9.95
C MET A 62 -8.76 22.94 10.31
N PRO A 63 -7.48 23.33 10.52
CA PRO A 63 -7.14 24.73 10.70
C PRO A 63 -7.61 25.53 9.49
N ARG A 64 -8.43 26.55 9.73
CA ARG A 64 -8.90 27.45 8.65
C ARG A 64 -7.78 28.33 8.09
N PHE A 65 -6.68 28.42 8.83
CA PHE A 65 -5.52 29.24 8.52
C PHE A 65 -4.24 28.41 8.64
N PRO A 66 -3.17 28.78 7.92
CA PRO A 66 -1.89 28.10 8.05
C PRO A 66 -1.38 28.06 9.49
N VAL A 67 -0.81 26.93 9.88
CA VAL A 67 -0.06 26.77 11.13
C VAL A 67 1.42 26.99 10.84
N TYR A 68 2.06 27.91 11.54
CA TYR A 68 3.49 28.16 11.40
C TYR A 68 4.29 27.09 12.17
N VAL A 69 4.96 26.19 11.44
CA VAL A 69 5.74 25.08 12.03
C VAL A 69 6.80 25.60 13.01
N ASP A 70 7.47 26.70 12.70
CA ASP A 70 8.51 27.30 13.56
C ASP A 70 7.99 27.74 14.93
N LEU A 71 6.67 27.92 15.09
CA LEU A 71 6.03 28.29 16.36
C LEU A 71 5.61 27.08 17.21
N LEU A 72 5.67 25.87 16.67
CA LEU A 72 5.33 24.66 17.40
C LEU A 72 6.44 24.30 18.41
N PRO A 73 6.13 23.57 19.50
CA PRO A 73 7.13 22.90 20.33
C PRO A 73 8.13 22.07 19.51
N LYS A 74 9.37 21.94 19.97
CA LYS A 74 10.46 21.30 19.20
C LYS A 74 10.21 19.81 18.94
N ASP A 75 9.67 19.11 19.92
CA ASP A 75 9.24 17.72 19.80
C ASP A 75 8.14 17.53 18.74
N ALA A 76 7.18 18.44 18.67
CA ALA A 76 6.15 18.44 17.63
C ALA A 76 6.73 18.71 16.23
N GLN A 77 7.65 19.68 16.10
CA GLN A 77 8.36 19.94 14.82
C GLN A 77 9.12 18.71 14.35
N GLU A 78 9.77 18.00 15.28
CA GLU A 78 10.62 16.86 14.97
C GLU A 78 9.84 15.65 14.48
N VAL A 79 8.56 15.50 14.83
CA VAL A 79 7.76 14.32 14.42
C VAL A 79 6.97 14.53 13.13
N ILE A 80 6.96 15.72 12.54
CA ILE A 80 6.27 16.00 11.28
C ILE A 80 6.86 15.15 10.15
N GLY A 81 6.02 14.33 9.51
CA GLY A 81 6.41 13.40 8.45
C GLY A 81 7.19 12.19 8.96
N LYS A 82 7.34 12.00 10.28
CA LYS A 82 7.94 10.80 10.85
C LYS A 82 6.89 9.70 11.02
N MET A 83 7.25 8.51 10.58
CA MET A 83 6.40 7.33 10.71
C MET A 83 6.59 6.66 12.07
N HIS A 84 5.54 5.96 12.53
CA HIS A 84 5.68 5.03 13.63
C HIS A 84 6.66 3.89 13.26
N PRO A 85 7.52 3.40 14.17
CA PRO A 85 8.45 2.30 13.88
C PRO A 85 7.78 1.05 13.28
N HIS A 86 6.58 0.70 13.75
CA HIS A 86 5.79 -0.42 13.23
C HIS A 86 5.27 -0.22 11.80
N THR A 87 5.27 1.00 11.27
CA THR A 87 4.80 1.32 9.92
C THR A 87 5.92 1.20 8.87
N LEU A 88 7.19 1.26 9.30
CA LEU A 88 8.36 1.25 8.40
C LEU A 88 8.38 0.06 7.42
N PRO A 89 8.06 -1.19 7.82
CA PRO A 89 8.05 -2.30 6.86
C PRO A 89 7.04 -2.11 5.73
N ALA A 90 5.85 -1.61 6.04
CA ALA A 90 4.81 -1.35 5.04
C ALA A 90 5.21 -0.18 4.12
N TYR A 91 5.81 0.87 4.68
CA TYR A 91 6.35 1.98 3.91
C TYR A 91 7.38 1.51 2.88
N HIS A 92 8.36 0.69 3.27
CA HIS A 92 9.39 0.23 2.33
C HIS A 92 8.83 -0.61 1.18
N VAL A 93 7.79 -1.41 1.42
CA VAL A 93 7.08 -2.11 0.33
C VAL A 93 6.48 -1.12 -0.66
N LEU A 94 5.73 -0.13 -0.16
CA LEU A 94 5.09 0.89 -1.01
C LEU A 94 6.11 1.78 -1.73
N GLU A 95 7.21 2.14 -1.05
CA GLU A 95 8.31 2.90 -1.61
C GLU A 95 9.00 2.12 -2.74
N SER A 96 9.26 0.81 -2.55
CA SER A 96 9.83 -0.04 -3.59
C SER A 96 8.92 -0.19 -4.81
N GLU A 97 7.61 -0.07 -4.63
CA GLU A 97 6.64 -0.07 -5.72
C GLU A 97 6.55 1.28 -6.45
N GLY A 98 7.05 2.35 -5.86
CA GLY A 98 7.18 3.67 -6.49
C GLY A 98 6.49 4.81 -5.75
N LEU A 99 5.86 4.57 -4.60
CA LEU A 99 5.23 5.64 -3.81
C LEU A 99 6.30 6.53 -3.17
N ARG A 100 6.05 7.84 -3.10
CA ARG A 100 6.99 8.83 -2.56
C ARG A 100 6.27 9.82 -1.65
N TYR A 101 6.97 10.31 -0.63
CA TYR A 101 6.50 11.41 0.21
C TYR A 101 6.58 12.73 -0.56
N GLN A 102 5.48 13.50 -0.57
CA GLN A 102 5.36 14.76 -1.31
C GLN A 102 5.00 15.96 -0.43
N GLY A 103 5.23 15.87 0.88
CA GLY A 103 5.04 16.99 1.81
C GLY A 103 3.66 17.09 2.46
N TYR A 104 2.79 16.09 2.28
CA TYR A 104 1.50 16.01 2.96
C TYR A 104 1.60 15.13 4.20
N VAL A 105 1.00 15.57 5.30
CA VAL A 105 0.97 14.82 6.55
C VAL A 105 -0.45 14.74 7.08
N ASP A 106 -0.74 13.68 7.81
CA ASP A 106 -2.00 13.50 8.53
C ASP A 106 -2.19 14.62 9.58
N ILE A 107 -3.43 15.04 9.75
CA ILE A 107 -3.78 16.18 10.61
C ILE A 107 -3.78 15.84 12.11
N PHE A 108 -3.75 14.55 12.47
CA PHE A 108 -3.77 14.06 13.85
C PHE A 108 -2.37 13.76 14.35
N ASP A 109 -1.61 12.95 13.61
CA ASP A 109 -0.32 12.40 14.06
C ASP A 109 0.89 12.85 13.22
N ALA A 110 0.66 13.69 12.21
CA ALA A 110 1.64 14.13 11.24
C ALA A 110 2.38 13.01 10.50
N GLY A 111 1.76 11.84 10.41
CA GLY A 111 2.23 10.73 9.60
C GLY A 111 2.26 11.11 8.12
N PRO A 112 3.29 10.70 7.36
CA PRO A 112 3.44 11.12 5.98
C PRO A 112 2.41 10.44 5.07
N THR A 113 1.81 11.22 4.18
CA THR A 113 1.11 10.69 3.01
C THR A 113 2.12 10.46 1.89
N ILE A 114 2.13 9.24 1.34
CA ILE A 114 2.90 8.90 0.16
C ILE A 114 1.98 8.72 -1.04
N GLU A 115 2.47 9.09 -2.21
CA GLU A 115 1.68 9.05 -3.45
C GLU A 115 2.52 8.62 -4.65
N ALA A 116 1.83 8.13 -5.68
CA ALA A 116 2.38 7.88 -7.02
C ALA A 116 1.26 7.93 -8.07
N ASN A 117 1.63 8.22 -9.31
CA ASN A 117 0.73 7.92 -10.43
C ASN A 117 0.66 6.41 -10.63
N ILE A 118 -0.53 5.87 -10.87
CA ILE A 118 -0.72 4.41 -11.05
C ILE A 118 0.17 3.86 -12.16
N ASP A 119 0.34 4.60 -13.25
CA ASP A 119 1.17 4.18 -14.38
C ASP A 119 2.67 4.13 -14.07
N GLU A 120 3.11 4.75 -12.98
CA GLU A 120 4.50 4.74 -12.54
C GLU A 120 4.80 3.58 -11.57
N LEU A 121 3.76 2.90 -11.06
CA LEU A 121 3.92 1.81 -10.11
C LEU A 121 4.62 0.61 -10.76
N ARG A 122 5.57 0.01 -10.04
CA ARG A 122 6.33 -1.16 -10.49
C ARG A 122 5.42 -2.31 -10.89
N ALA A 123 4.52 -2.74 -10.00
CA ALA A 123 3.56 -3.81 -10.27
C ALA A 123 2.66 -3.52 -11.49
N VAL A 124 2.45 -2.25 -11.84
CA VAL A 124 1.68 -1.85 -13.01
C VAL A 124 2.50 -1.96 -14.28
N LYS A 125 3.75 -1.48 -14.27
CA LYS A 125 4.65 -1.47 -15.45
C LYS A 125 5.20 -2.85 -15.78
N GLU A 126 5.57 -3.61 -14.74
CA GLU A 126 6.32 -4.87 -14.88
C GLU A 126 5.42 -6.11 -14.88
N SER A 127 4.14 -5.99 -14.51
CA SER A 127 3.25 -7.15 -14.60
C SER A 127 2.86 -7.45 -16.04
N GLN A 128 2.80 -8.73 -16.37
CA GLN A 128 2.51 -9.22 -17.72
C GLN A 128 1.40 -10.26 -17.69
N LEU A 129 0.67 -10.41 -18.80
CA LEU A 129 -0.30 -11.48 -18.98
C LEU A 129 0.37 -12.68 -19.66
N LEU A 130 0.28 -13.85 -19.04
CA LEU A 130 0.80 -15.11 -19.56
C LEU A 130 -0.33 -16.14 -19.62
N ASN A 131 -0.25 -17.04 -20.60
CA ASN A 131 -1.21 -18.15 -20.70
C ASN A 131 -0.85 -19.27 -19.72
N VAL A 132 -1.88 -19.83 -19.09
CA VAL A 132 -1.75 -20.98 -18.21
C VAL A 132 -1.66 -22.28 -19.02
N LYS A 133 -0.70 -23.12 -18.63
CA LYS A 133 -0.61 -24.52 -19.05
C LYS A 133 -0.68 -25.41 -17.82
N ILE A 134 -1.57 -26.39 -17.81
CA ILE A 134 -1.78 -27.28 -16.69
C ILE A 134 -0.93 -28.53 -16.88
N THR A 135 -0.12 -28.83 -15.86
CA THR A 135 0.81 -29.96 -15.86
C THR A 135 0.60 -30.86 -14.64
N ASN A 136 0.92 -32.15 -14.78
CA ASN A 136 0.84 -33.09 -13.66
C ASN A 136 2.00 -32.93 -12.68
N GLU A 137 3.13 -32.40 -13.14
CA GLU A 137 4.33 -32.21 -12.33
C GLU A 137 4.44 -30.77 -11.84
N ALA A 138 4.71 -30.60 -10.56
CA ALA A 138 5.02 -29.31 -9.98
C ALA A 138 6.43 -28.89 -10.40
N THR A 139 6.55 -27.85 -11.23
CA THR A 139 7.85 -27.26 -11.52
C THR A 139 8.23 -26.34 -10.37
N VAL A 140 9.13 -26.80 -9.50
CA VAL A 140 9.72 -25.92 -8.46
C VAL A 140 10.86 -25.14 -9.10
N GLY A 141 10.55 -23.91 -9.51
CA GLY A 141 11.55 -23.02 -10.08
C GLY A 141 12.33 -22.25 -9.02
N LYS A 142 13.15 -21.30 -9.47
CA LYS A 142 13.95 -20.45 -8.58
C LYS A 142 13.28 -19.13 -8.28
N THR A 143 12.52 -18.59 -9.22
CA THR A 143 11.95 -17.25 -9.16
C THR A 143 10.59 -17.24 -8.46
N GLN A 144 10.34 -16.24 -7.62
CA GLN A 144 9.05 -16.02 -6.97
C GLN A 144 8.20 -15.05 -7.77
N TYR A 145 6.95 -15.43 -8.01
CA TYR A 145 5.99 -14.65 -8.77
C TYR A 145 4.68 -14.47 -7.99
N LEU A 146 4.17 -13.25 -7.97
CA LEU A 146 2.76 -13.00 -7.70
C LEU A 146 1.97 -13.27 -8.97
N VAL A 147 0.98 -14.16 -8.89
CA VAL A 147 0.13 -14.56 -10.00
C VAL A 147 -1.32 -14.26 -9.65
N ALA A 148 -2.08 -13.66 -10.55
CA ALA A 148 -3.49 -13.32 -10.35
C ALA A 148 -4.37 -13.65 -11.58
N ASN A 149 -5.64 -13.98 -11.33
CA ASN A 149 -6.58 -14.44 -12.37
C ASN A 149 -7.34 -13.33 -13.12
N ASP A 150 -7.05 -12.05 -12.85
CA ASP A 150 -7.71 -10.86 -13.42
C ASP A 150 -9.25 -10.97 -13.51
N ASN A 151 -9.88 -11.71 -12.59
CA ASN A 151 -11.34 -11.80 -12.47
C ASN A 151 -11.81 -10.80 -11.41
N TYR A 152 -12.62 -9.81 -11.79
CA TYR A 152 -13.02 -8.75 -10.87
C TYR A 152 -13.89 -9.26 -9.70
N HIS A 153 -14.79 -10.19 -9.95
CA HIS A 153 -15.75 -10.68 -8.95
C HIS A 153 -15.22 -11.84 -8.10
N ASP A 154 -14.32 -12.64 -8.67
CA ASP A 154 -13.66 -13.77 -7.99
C ASP A 154 -12.15 -13.62 -8.11
N TYR A 155 -11.64 -12.45 -7.70
CA TYR A 155 -10.22 -12.14 -7.80
C TYR A 155 -9.42 -13.04 -6.88
N ARG A 156 -8.48 -13.78 -7.46
CA ARG A 156 -7.57 -14.67 -6.75
C ARG A 156 -6.15 -14.29 -7.11
N ALA A 157 -5.29 -14.28 -6.10
CA ALA A 157 -3.86 -14.12 -6.28
C ALA A 157 -3.11 -15.11 -5.40
N MET A 158 -1.98 -15.57 -5.90
CA MET A 158 -1.12 -16.51 -5.18
C MET A 158 0.35 -16.21 -5.41
N LEU A 159 1.17 -16.55 -4.42
CA LEU A 159 2.62 -16.56 -4.54
C LEU A 159 3.06 -17.93 -5.02
N LEU A 160 3.75 -17.97 -6.16
CA LEU A 160 4.30 -19.19 -6.74
C LEU A 160 5.80 -19.09 -6.89
N LYS A 161 6.48 -20.23 -6.77
CA LYS A 161 7.91 -20.35 -7.04
C LYS A 161 8.12 -21.30 -8.22
N LEU A 162 8.35 -20.73 -9.39
CA LEU A 162 8.41 -21.45 -10.67
C LEU A 162 9.34 -20.72 -11.63
N ASP A 163 9.75 -21.42 -12.69
CA ASP A 163 10.46 -20.83 -13.81
C ASP A 163 9.50 -20.84 -15.01
N LEU A 164 9.45 -19.71 -15.72
CA LEU A 164 8.59 -19.58 -16.90
C LEU A 164 9.22 -20.38 -18.06
N VAL A 165 8.40 -21.11 -18.81
CA VAL A 165 8.83 -21.85 -20.01
C VAL A 165 8.10 -21.27 -21.20
N ASP A 166 8.81 -20.76 -22.20
CA ASP A 166 8.23 -20.19 -23.43
C ASP A 166 7.14 -19.12 -23.18
N ASN A 167 7.30 -18.27 -22.17
CA ASN A 167 6.29 -17.29 -21.73
C ASN A 167 4.92 -17.91 -21.37
N THR A 168 4.92 -19.16 -20.94
CA THR A 168 3.74 -19.83 -20.38
C THR A 168 3.93 -20.11 -18.90
N LEU A 169 2.82 -20.04 -18.15
CA LEU A 169 2.80 -20.34 -16.73
C LEU A 169 2.33 -21.78 -16.53
N ASN A 170 3.26 -22.67 -16.21
CA ASN A 170 2.94 -24.05 -15.88
C ASN A 170 2.37 -24.11 -14.45
N LEU A 171 1.13 -24.56 -14.31
CA LEU A 171 0.45 -24.74 -13.04
C LEU A 171 0.09 -26.21 -12.84
N THR A 172 0.15 -26.69 -11.60
CA THR A 172 -0.50 -27.96 -11.27
C THR A 172 -2.02 -27.81 -11.31
N HIS A 173 -2.74 -28.92 -11.44
CA HIS A 173 -4.20 -28.93 -11.32
C HIS A 173 -4.69 -28.25 -10.02
N GLU A 174 -4.05 -28.52 -8.89
CA GLU A 174 -4.38 -27.90 -7.60
C GLU A 174 -4.14 -26.38 -7.59
N GLN A 175 -3.05 -25.92 -8.21
CA GLN A 175 -2.76 -24.48 -8.31
C GLN A 175 -3.76 -23.76 -9.21
N ALA A 176 -4.10 -24.36 -10.35
CA ALA A 176 -5.10 -23.82 -11.27
C ALA A 176 -6.48 -23.74 -10.62
N GLU A 177 -6.88 -24.76 -9.86
CA GLU A 177 -8.13 -24.77 -9.09
C GLU A 177 -8.15 -23.67 -8.02
N LYS A 178 -7.08 -23.54 -7.22
CA LYS A 178 -6.97 -22.48 -6.19
C LYS A 178 -7.03 -21.08 -6.78
N LEU A 179 -6.42 -20.89 -7.95
CA LEU A 179 -6.41 -19.62 -8.67
C LEU A 179 -7.70 -19.39 -9.49
N GLY A 180 -8.55 -20.41 -9.65
CA GLY A 180 -9.80 -20.34 -10.39
C GLY A 180 -9.61 -20.18 -11.90
N VAL A 181 -8.61 -20.85 -12.49
CA VAL A 181 -8.26 -20.75 -13.91
C VAL A 181 -8.23 -22.11 -14.60
N GLN A 182 -8.35 -22.10 -15.93
CA GLN A 182 -8.30 -23.29 -16.78
C GLN A 182 -7.14 -23.19 -17.77
N GLU A 183 -6.82 -24.31 -18.44
CA GLU A 183 -5.86 -24.35 -19.54
C GLU A 183 -6.17 -23.24 -20.57
N GLY A 184 -5.15 -22.48 -20.96
CA GLY A 184 -5.27 -21.40 -21.94
C GLY A 184 -5.85 -20.09 -21.41
N HIS A 185 -6.31 -20.01 -20.16
CA HIS A 185 -6.66 -18.72 -19.55
C HIS A 185 -5.41 -17.85 -19.38
N ALA A 186 -5.58 -16.54 -19.54
CA ALA A 186 -4.54 -15.57 -19.25
C ALA A 186 -4.53 -15.23 -17.75
N VAL A 187 -3.35 -15.15 -17.16
CA VAL A 187 -3.12 -14.72 -15.77
C VAL A 187 -2.07 -13.63 -15.74
N ARG A 188 -2.23 -12.70 -14.80
CA ARG A 188 -1.26 -11.63 -14.57
C ARG A 188 -0.16 -12.11 -13.66
N VAL A 189 1.08 -11.89 -14.06
CA VAL A 189 2.29 -12.36 -13.38
C VAL A 189 3.23 -11.20 -13.13
N LEU A 190 3.78 -11.13 -11.91
CA LEU A 190 4.79 -10.15 -11.50
C LEU A 190 5.89 -10.84 -10.69
N SER A 191 7.15 -10.66 -11.08
CA SER A 191 8.29 -11.15 -10.29
C SER A 191 8.35 -10.40 -8.96
N LEU A 192 8.52 -11.11 -7.85
CA LEU A 192 8.59 -10.48 -6.52
C LEU A 192 9.92 -9.74 -6.31
N ASN A 193 11.00 -10.25 -6.91
CA ASN A 193 12.27 -9.56 -6.99
C ASN A 193 12.35 -8.78 -8.32
N PRO A 194 12.80 -7.52 -8.32
CA PRO A 194 13.16 -6.83 -9.55
C PRO A 194 14.13 -7.72 -10.32
N MET A 195 13.85 -7.97 -11.61
CA MET A 195 14.83 -8.69 -12.42
C MET A 195 16.10 -7.83 -12.47
N GLU A 196 17.25 -8.40 -12.11
CA GLU A 196 18.54 -7.75 -12.37
C GLU A 196 18.59 -7.47 -13.88
N VAL A 197 18.66 -6.19 -14.23
CA VAL A 197 18.88 -5.79 -15.63
C VAL A 197 20.32 -6.19 -15.94
N SER A 198 20.49 -7.31 -16.64
CA SER A 198 21.77 -7.78 -17.18
C SER A 198 22.33 -6.84 -18.23
#